data_AF-A0ABD7HMQ5-F1
#
_entry.id   AF-A0ABD7HMQ5-F1
#
_cell.length_a   1.000
_cell.length_b   1.000
_cell.length_c   1.000
_cell.angle_alpha   90.00
_cell.angle_beta   90.00
_cell.angle_gamma   90.00
#
_symmetry.space_group_name_H-M   'P 1'
#
loop_
_entity.id
_entity.type
_entity.pdbx_description
1 polymer ?
#
loop_
_entity_poly.entity_id
_entity_poly.type
_entity_poly.pdbx_seq_one_letter_code
_entity_poly.pdbx_strand_id
1 'polypeptide(L)'
;MSEPLTPTQKLQEAAAGDLEPVTGAADIAERLLLLLHYSIDWDHSWVKNHLITYWDEEFPSRARTAAYRANTLDGWWSEASTRLGATAPRQPERRLELAQLLRYDDPLAVLNMLCTQLPALVLRVRIIRDANKADGA
;
A
#
# COMPACT_ATOMS: atom_id res chain seq x y z
N MET A 1 15.55 -0.65 23.60
CA MET A 1 16.10 -0.14 22.33
C MET A 1 14.92 -0.08 21.37
N SER A 2 14.56 1.09 20.84
CA SER A 2 13.47 1.18 19.87
C SER A 2 13.87 0.43 18.61
N GLU A 3 12.99 -0.42 18.09
CA GLU A 3 13.22 -1.07 16.79
C GLU A 3 13.31 0.01 15.70
N PRO A 4 14.20 -0.17 14.71
CA PRO A 4 14.30 0.77 13.61
C PRO A 4 13.00 0.78 12.81
N LEU A 5 12.56 1.98 12.41
CA LEU A 5 11.36 2.15 11.62
C LEU A 5 11.46 1.36 10.31
N THR A 6 10.37 0.69 9.99
CA THR A 6 10.20 0.02 8.70
C THR A 6 10.11 1.04 7.56
N PRO A 7 10.37 0.63 6.30
CA PRO A 7 10.29 1.53 5.15
C PRO A 7 8.97 2.32 5.06
N THR A 8 7.81 1.69 5.23
CA THR A 8 6.54 2.45 5.14
C THR A 8 6.30 3.36 6.33
N GLN A 9 6.80 3.03 7.53
CA GLN A 9 6.76 3.95 8.67
C GLN A 9 7.58 5.22 8.43
N LYS A 10 8.76 5.10 7.81
CA LYS A 10 9.54 6.28 7.40
C LYS A 10 8.77 7.15 6.41
N LEU A 11 8.05 6.53 5.48
CA LEU A 11 7.20 7.26 4.54
C LEU A 11 6.05 7.98 5.26
N GLN A 12 5.38 7.32 6.21
CA GLN A 12 4.33 7.92 7.03
C GLN A 12 4.86 9.10 7.85
N GLU A 13 6.07 9.00 8.42
CA GLU A 13 6.70 10.09 9.18
C GLU A 13 6.97 11.33 8.32
N ALA A 14 7.37 11.16 7.06
CA ALA A 14 7.54 12.29 6.13
C ALA A 14 6.24 13.08 5.92
N ALA A 15 5.08 12.44 6.09
CA ALA A 15 3.76 13.06 5.98
C ALA A 15 3.09 13.39 7.32
N ALA A 16 3.81 13.26 8.44
CA ALA A 16 3.23 13.41 9.78
C ALA A 16 2.71 14.84 10.08
N GLY A 17 3.12 15.85 9.31
CA GLY A 17 2.57 17.20 9.38
C GLY A 17 1.18 17.37 8.75
N ASP A 18 0.82 16.47 7.82
CA ASP A 18 -0.41 16.57 7.02
C ASP A 18 -1.49 15.57 7.46
N LEU A 19 -1.09 14.48 8.12
CA LEU A 19 -1.95 13.35 8.42
C LEU A 19 -1.86 12.93 9.87
N GLU A 20 -3.01 12.76 10.51
CA GLU A 20 -3.08 12.07 11.81
C GLU A 20 -2.63 10.59 11.64
N PRO A 21 -1.87 10.04 12.60
CA PRO A 21 -1.51 8.63 12.58
C PRO A 21 -2.73 7.72 12.64
N VAL A 22 -2.72 6.67 11.82
CA VAL A 22 -3.69 5.57 11.91
C VAL A 22 -3.06 4.41 12.68
N THR A 23 -3.89 3.57 13.29
CA THR A 23 -3.43 2.42 14.08
C THR A 23 -4.24 1.16 13.73
N GLY A 24 -3.75 0.00 14.18
CA GLY A 24 -4.43 -1.28 13.98
C GLY A 24 -4.58 -1.64 12.50
N ALA A 25 -5.73 -2.21 12.14
CA ALA A 25 -5.98 -2.68 10.77
C ALA A 25 -5.87 -1.59 9.69
N ALA A 26 -6.17 -0.33 10.03
CA ALA A 26 -6.04 0.79 9.10
C ALA A 26 -4.57 1.11 8.78
N ASP A 27 -3.69 1.06 9.78
CA ASP A 27 -2.24 1.19 9.57
C ASP A 27 -1.70 0.08 8.66
N ILE A 28 -2.06 -1.17 8.95
CA ILE A 28 -1.64 -2.31 8.13
C ILE A 28 -2.12 -2.17 6.69
N ALA A 29 -3.39 -1.76 6.48
CA ALA A 29 -3.94 -1.53 5.15
C ALA A 29 -3.19 -0.42 4.39
N GLU A 30 -2.91 0.71 5.04
CA GLU A 30 -2.16 1.83 4.46
C GLU A 30 -0.75 1.41 4.04
N ARG A 31 -0.04 0.72 4.93
CA ARG A 31 1.33 0.25 4.69
C ARG A 31 1.40 -0.79 3.58
N LEU A 32 0.43 -1.70 3.51
CA LEU A 32 0.29 -2.64 2.40
C LEU A 32 0.02 -1.93 1.06
N LEU A 33 -0.84 -0.90 1.03
CA LEU A 33 -1.08 -0.11 -0.18
C LEU A 33 0.15 0.69 -0.62
N LEU A 34 0.92 1.24 0.33
CA LEU A 34 2.21 1.89 0.04
C LEU A 34 3.17 0.91 -0.61
N LEU A 35 3.38 -0.27 -0.02
CA LEU A 35 4.24 -1.30 -0.59
C LEU A 35 3.77 -1.71 -1.98
N LEU A 36 2.46 -1.86 -2.19
CA LEU A 36 1.88 -2.20 -3.48
C LEU A 36 2.18 -1.13 -4.53
N HIS A 37 1.92 0.16 -4.22
CA HIS A 37 2.22 1.29 -5.10
C HIS A 37 3.70 1.32 -5.52
N TYR A 38 4.61 1.18 -4.56
CA TYR A 38 6.05 1.19 -4.82
C TYR A 38 6.60 -0.08 -5.45
N SER A 39 5.75 -1.11 -5.61
CA SER A 39 6.09 -2.38 -6.26
C SER A 39 5.62 -2.45 -7.72
N ILE A 40 4.79 -1.51 -8.17
CA ILE A 40 4.32 -1.41 -9.56
C ILE A 40 5.51 -1.24 -10.51
N ASP A 41 5.54 -2.03 -11.59
CA ASP A 41 6.47 -1.82 -12.69
C ASP A 41 5.93 -0.70 -13.60
N TRP A 42 6.29 0.54 -13.28
CA TRP A 42 5.83 1.74 -13.99
C TRP A 42 6.32 1.83 -15.43
N ASP A 43 7.39 1.12 -15.79
CA ASP A 43 8.02 1.21 -17.11
C ASP A 43 7.48 0.13 -18.07
N HIS A 44 7.21 -1.07 -17.55
CA HIS A 44 6.89 -2.24 -18.37
C HIS A 44 5.46 -2.75 -18.17
N SER A 45 4.76 -2.38 -17.10
CA SER A 45 3.36 -2.82 -16.91
C SER A 45 2.37 -1.99 -17.74
N TRP A 46 1.13 -2.47 -17.80
CA TRP A 46 0.02 -1.77 -18.44
C TRP A 46 -0.32 -0.43 -17.75
N VAL A 47 0.03 -0.27 -16.46
CA VAL A 47 -0.28 0.94 -15.66
C VAL A 47 0.32 2.20 -16.28
N LYS A 48 1.43 2.08 -17.01
CA LYS A 48 2.09 3.21 -17.71
C LYS A 48 1.18 3.94 -18.69
N ASN A 49 0.14 3.27 -19.20
CA ASN A 49 -0.83 3.85 -20.13
C ASN A 49 -2.04 4.50 -19.41
N HIS A 50 -2.10 4.40 -18.08
CA HIS A 50 -3.23 4.84 -17.25
C HIS A 50 -2.81 5.78 -16.12
N LEU A 51 -1.71 6.52 -16.30
CA LEU A 51 -1.18 7.41 -15.25
C LEU A 51 -2.19 8.48 -14.81
N ILE A 52 -3.03 8.95 -15.73
CA ILE A 52 -4.05 9.98 -15.46
C ILE A 52 -5.14 9.43 -14.53
N THR A 53 -5.61 8.22 -14.78
CA THR A 53 -6.71 7.60 -14.01
C THR A 53 -6.20 6.72 -12.87
N TYR A 54 -4.89 6.65 -12.65
CA TYR A 54 -4.27 5.70 -11.73
C TYR A 54 -4.82 5.81 -10.31
N TRP A 55 -4.78 7.01 -9.74
CA TRP A 55 -5.17 7.24 -8.34
C TRP A 55 -6.68 7.15 -8.13
N ASP A 56 -7.45 7.53 -9.13
CA ASP A 56 -8.90 7.72 -8.99
C ASP A 56 -9.68 6.47 -9.42
N GLU A 57 -9.13 5.65 -10.33
CA GLU A 57 -9.81 4.49 -10.89
C GLU A 57 -8.99 3.20 -10.72
N GLU A 58 -7.81 3.14 -11.33
CA GLU A 58 -7.11 1.85 -11.50
C GLU A 58 -6.63 1.25 -10.19
N PHE A 59 -5.96 2.05 -9.37
CA PHE A 59 -5.44 1.62 -8.06
C PHE A 59 -6.57 1.22 -7.10
N PRO A 60 -7.56 2.10 -6.80
CA PRO A 60 -8.64 1.75 -5.88
C PRO A 60 -9.50 0.58 -6.41
N SER A 61 -9.85 0.55 -7.70
CA SER A 61 -10.70 -0.51 -8.25
C SER A 61 -10.07 -1.89 -8.11
N ARG A 62 -8.77 -2.01 -8.41
CA ARG A 62 -8.05 -3.29 -8.38
C ARG A 62 -7.74 -3.74 -6.96
N ALA A 63 -7.32 -2.83 -6.10
CA ALA A 63 -7.09 -3.14 -4.68
C ALA A 63 -8.38 -3.60 -4.00
N ARG A 64 -9.52 -2.93 -4.27
CA ARG A 64 -10.84 -3.33 -3.76
C ARG A 64 -11.29 -4.69 -4.30
N THR A 65 -11.14 -4.90 -5.60
CA THR A 65 -11.54 -6.16 -6.24
C THR A 65 -10.74 -7.34 -5.68
N ALA A 66 -9.45 -7.15 -5.42
CA ALA A 66 -8.63 -8.15 -4.74
C ALA A 66 -9.12 -8.39 -3.30
N ALA A 67 -9.49 -7.34 -2.57
CA ALA A 67 -9.96 -7.46 -1.19
C ALA A 67 -11.27 -8.24 -1.08
N TYR A 68 -12.23 -8.02 -1.99
CA TYR A 68 -13.47 -8.79 -2.03
C TYR A 68 -13.29 -10.28 -2.35
N ARG A 69 -12.18 -10.66 -2.99
CA ARG A 69 -11.91 -12.03 -3.44
C ARG A 69 -11.00 -12.81 -2.49
N ALA A 70 -10.33 -12.12 -1.59
CA ALA A 70 -9.33 -12.71 -0.70
C ALA A 70 -9.94 -13.02 0.67
N ASN A 71 -9.49 -14.13 1.27
CA ASN A 71 -9.75 -14.46 2.67
C ASN A 71 -8.46 -14.38 3.52
N THR A 72 -7.34 -14.03 2.91
CA THR A 72 -6.02 -13.88 3.55
C THR A 72 -5.27 -12.69 2.96
N LEU A 73 -4.31 -12.14 3.70
CA LEU A 73 -3.48 -11.04 3.20
C LEU A 73 -2.54 -11.49 2.08
N ASP A 74 -2.00 -12.71 2.13
CA ASP A 74 -1.20 -13.29 1.03
C ASP A 74 -2.01 -13.38 -0.27
N GLY A 75 -3.28 -13.83 -0.17
CA GLY A 75 -4.19 -13.92 -1.30
C GLY A 75 -4.50 -12.54 -1.87
N TRP A 76 -4.77 -11.56 -0.99
CA TRP A 76 -4.97 -10.18 -1.41
C TRP A 76 -3.75 -9.59 -2.11
N TRP A 77 -2.56 -9.74 -1.52
CA TRP A 77 -1.33 -9.21 -2.09
C TRP A 77 -1.03 -9.81 -3.47
N SER A 78 -1.17 -11.14 -3.60
CA SER A 78 -0.92 -11.85 -4.86
C SER A 78 -1.86 -11.37 -5.97
N GLU A 79 -3.16 -11.27 -5.66
CA GLU A 79 -4.19 -10.83 -6.61
C GLU A 79 -4.03 -9.36 -6.97
N ALA A 80 -3.86 -8.48 -5.98
CA ALA A 80 -3.68 -7.04 -6.19
C ALA A 80 -2.40 -6.76 -7.00
N SER A 81 -1.30 -7.42 -6.67
CA SER A 81 -0.03 -7.28 -7.39
C SER A 81 -0.16 -7.68 -8.85
N THR A 82 -0.78 -8.83 -9.12
CA THR A 82 -1.02 -9.30 -10.49
C THR A 82 -1.88 -8.31 -11.28
N ARG A 83 -2.97 -7.81 -10.66
CA ARG A 83 -3.88 -6.85 -11.31
C ARG A 83 -3.23 -5.52 -11.63
N LEU A 84 -2.26 -5.08 -10.82
CA LEU A 84 -1.58 -3.78 -10.96
C LEU A 84 -0.21 -3.88 -11.63
N GLY A 85 0.19 -5.07 -12.13
CA GLY A 85 1.52 -5.25 -12.71
C GLY A 85 2.64 -4.96 -11.70
N ALA A 86 2.40 -5.21 -10.42
CA ALA A 86 3.40 -5.10 -9.38
C ALA A 86 4.28 -6.34 -9.34
N THR A 87 5.56 -6.11 -9.08
CA THR A 87 6.57 -7.15 -8.89
C THR A 87 6.90 -7.29 -7.42
N ALA A 88 7.55 -8.38 -7.01
CA ALA A 88 8.00 -8.48 -5.61
C ALA A 88 8.95 -7.30 -5.26
N PRO A 89 8.87 -6.72 -4.05
CA PRO A 89 9.75 -5.61 -3.67
C PRO A 89 11.23 -5.94 -3.88
N ARG A 90 11.95 -5.07 -4.60
CA ARG A 90 13.37 -5.28 -4.93
C ARG A 90 14.30 -5.02 -3.74
N GLN A 91 13.90 -4.15 -2.82
CA GLN A 91 14.68 -3.83 -1.63
C GLN A 91 14.47 -4.87 -0.51
N PRO A 92 15.55 -5.39 0.12
CA PRO A 92 15.44 -6.37 1.21
C PRO A 92 14.54 -5.95 2.37
N GLU A 93 14.64 -4.69 2.79
CA GLU A 93 13.87 -4.11 3.90
C GLU A 93 12.37 -4.07 3.60
N ARG A 94 11.99 -3.79 2.34
CA ARG A 94 10.58 -3.82 1.92
C ARG A 94 10.03 -5.24 1.82
N ARG A 95 10.86 -6.22 1.43
CA ARG A 95 10.48 -7.64 1.47
C ARG A 95 10.25 -8.12 2.90
N LEU A 96 11.13 -7.73 3.83
CA LEU A 96 11.00 -8.09 5.23
C LEU A 96 9.72 -7.50 5.82
N GLU A 97 9.49 -6.20 5.60
CA GLU A 97 8.29 -5.53 6.07
C GLU A 97 7.02 -6.17 5.49
N LEU A 98 6.98 -6.41 4.17
CA LEU A 98 5.85 -7.10 3.55
C LEU A 98 5.58 -8.46 4.22
N ALA A 99 6.62 -9.28 4.41
CA ALA A 99 6.47 -10.58 5.06
C ALA A 99 5.98 -10.49 6.52
N GLN A 100 6.24 -9.39 7.22
CA GLN A 100 5.70 -9.13 8.55
C GLN A 100 4.22 -8.73 8.48
N LEU A 101 3.85 -7.79 7.59
CA LEU A 101 2.48 -7.30 7.44
C LEU A 101 1.51 -8.40 6.99
N LEU A 102 1.96 -9.30 6.10
CA LEU A 102 1.13 -10.42 5.64
C LEU A 102 0.78 -11.42 6.75
N ARG A 103 1.53 -11.43 7.86
CA ARG A 103 1.28 -12.27 9.04
C ARG A 103 0.47 -11.57 10.14
N TYR A 104 -0.15 -10.44 9.85
CA TYR A 104 -0.98 -9.73 10.82
C TYR A 104 -2.11 -10.63 11.35
N ASP A 105 -2.36 -10.57 12.66
CA ASP A 105 -3.22 -11.52 13.38
C ASP A 105 -4.70 -11.45 12.98
N ASP A 106 -5.18 -10.29 12.51
CA ASP A 106 -6.56 -10.10 12.05
C ASP A 106 -6.60 -9.67 10.57
N PRO A 107 -6.40 -10.63 9.63
CA PRO A 107 -6.41 -10.33 8.21
C PRO A 107 -7.79 -9.86 7.73
N LEU A 108 -8.88 -10.32 8.35
CA LEU A 108 -10.24 -9.95 7.96
C LEU A 108 -10.54 -8.49 8.28
N ALA A 109 -10.08 -7.95 9.42
CA ALA A 109 -10.22 -6.53 9.72
C ALA A 109 -9.51 -5.65 8.67
N VAL A 110 -8.31 -6.04 8.24
CA VAL A 110 -7.55 -5.32 7.20
C VAL A 110 -8.27 -5.37 5.86
N LEU A 111 -8.73 -6.55 5.45
CA LEU A 111 -9.52 -6.71 4.21
C LEU A 111 -10.81 -5.88 4.26
N ASN A 112 -11.48 -5.82 5.41
CA ASN A 112 -12.66 -4.98 5.59
C ASN A 112 -12.34 -3.49 5.44
N MET A 113 -11.19 -3.02 5.95
CA MET A 113 -10.72 -1.64 5.69
C MET A 113 -10.51 -1.38 4.19
N LEU A 114 -9.86 -2.32 3.49
CA LEU A 114 -9.61 -2.24 2.05
C LEU A 114 -10.90 -2.30 1.20
N CYS A 115 -12.00 -2.83 1.74
CA CYS A 115 -13.31 -2.78 1.09
C CYS A 115 -14.05 -1.47 1.37
N THR A 116 -14.12 -1.09 2.65
CA THR A 116 -15.05 -0.05 3.15
C THR A 116 -14.45 1.34 3.23
N GLN A 117 -13.14 1.47 3.51
CA GLN A 117 -12.44 2.74 3.74
C GLN A 117 -11.43 3.06 2.64
N LEU A 118 -11.42 2.31 1.54
CA LEU A 118 -10.41 2.44 0.50
C LEU A 118 -10.21 3.85 -0.07
N PRO A 119 -11.26 4.66 -0.34
CA PRO A 119 -11.05 6.00 -0.88
C PRO A 119 -10.20 6.87 0.06
N ALA A 120 -10.45 6.81 1.38
CA ALA A 120 -9.67 7.54 2.37
C ALA A 120 -8.23 7.00 2.45
N LEU A 121 -8.05 5.67 2.47
CA LEU A 121 -6.73 5.05 2.49
C LEU A 121 -5.90 5.43 1.23
N VAL A 122 -6.51 5.44 0.05
CA VAL A 122 -5.83 5.81 -1.20
C VAL A 122 -5.41 7.28 -1.21
N LEU A 123 -6.24 8.19 -0.69
CA LEU A 123 -5.87 9.59 -0.52
C LEU A 123 -4.67 9.75 0.40
N ARG A 124 -4.66 9.03 1.54
CA ARG A 124 -3.52 9.04 2.47
C ARG A 124 -2.24 8.52 1.82
N VAL A 125 -2.32 7.39 1.10
CA VAL A 125 -1.19 6.84 0.34
C VAL A 125 -0.65 7.84 -0.68
N ARG A 126 -1.53 8.58 -1.37
CA ARG A 126 -1.14 9.63 -2.32
C ARG A 126 -0.44 10.80 -1.63
N ILE A 127 -0.99 11.29 -0.51
CA ILE A 127 -0.39 12.36 0.30
C ILE A 127 1.00 11.94 0.79
N ILE A 128 1.12 10.73 1.37
CA ILE A 128 2.40 10.18 1.83
C ILE A 128 3.42 10.09 0.70
N ARG A 129 3.00 9.62 -0.47
CA ARG A 129 3.86 9.55 -1.64
C ARG A 129 4.32 10.93 -2.09
N ASP A 130 3.42 11.91 -2.11
CA ASP A 130 3.72 13.27 -2.57
C ASP A 130 4.65 14.01 -1.58
N ALA A 131 4.47 13.82 -0.26
CA ALA A 131 5.39 14.32 0.77
C ALA A 131 6.81 13.75 0.58
N ASN A 132 6.93 12.43 0.41
CA ASN A 132 8.23 11.79 0.19
C ASN A 132 8.92 12.24 -1.12
N LYS A 133 8.16 12.71 -2.11
CA LYS A 133 8.74 13.33 -3.32
C LYS A 133 9.27 14.73 -3.07
N ALA A 134 8.61 15.50 -2.21
CA ALA A 134 9.04 16.86 -1.86
C ALA A 134 10.34 16.83 -1.03
N ASP A 135 10.48 15.87 -0.11
CA ASP A 135 11.68 15.74 0.74
C ASP A 135 12.93 15.22 -0.01
N GLY A 136 12.75 14.62 -1.19
CA GLY A 136 13.83 14.08 -2.01
C GLY A 136 14.31 15.01 -3.14
N ALA A 137 13.76 16.23 -3.24
CA ALA A 137 14.09 17.25 -4.24
C ALA A 137 14.92 18.37 -3.62
#